data_AF-A0A2I0JK45-F1
#
_entry.id   AF-A0A2I0JK45-F1
#
_cell.length_a   1.000
_cell.length_b   1.000
_cell.length_c   1.000
_cell.angle_alpha   90.00
_cell.angle_beta   90.00
_cell.angle_gamma   90.00
#
_symmetry.space_group_name_H-M   'P 1'
#
loop_
_entity.id
_entity.type
_entity.pdbx_description
1 polymer ?
#
loop_
_entity_poly.entity_id
_entity_poly.type
_entity_poly.pdbx_seq_one_letter_code
_entity_poly.pdbx_strand_id
1 'polypeptide(L)'
;MANFLAQFQTIKGSSDHLVVAVEDVSDLWPTVKKGFEERIPFKRACLNNKTRNSVFVENLPAEFILTTDARLRSRFPQEQSLFWFREPYATVILVTCEDLDEFKTILKPRLKLIVQNDEREWFIVFVSKAHPSNDQATKMAKKVYAKLEVEFSSKKRER
;
A
#
# COMPACT_ATOMS: atom_id res chain seq x y z
N MET A 1 -7.37 -23.65 -28.66
CA MET A 1 -8.04 -23.78 -27.35
C MET A 1 -7.16 -24.56 -26.33
N ALA A 2 -5.85 -24.31 -26.24
CA ALA A 2 -4.94 -25.10 -25.37
C ALA A 2 -4.21 -24.30 -24.27
N ASN A 3 -4.40 -22.97 -24.19
CA ASN A 3 -3.67 -22.13 -23.21
C ASN A 3 -4.47 -21.77 -21.95
N PHE A 4 -5.78 -22.02 -21.91
CA PHE A 4 -6.58 -21.64 -20.75
C PHE A 4 -6.30 -22.53 -19.55
N LEU A 5 -6.10 -23.84 -19.70
CA LEU A 5 -5.86 -24.74 -18.55
C LEU A 5 -4.54 -24.45 -17.81
N ALA A 6 -3.44 -24.19 -18.53
CA ALA A 6 -2.17 -23.79 -17.92
C ALA A 6 -2.29 -22.42 -17.24
N GLN A 7 -3.01 -21.47 -17.86
CA GLN A 7 -3.34 -20.18 -17.25
C GLN A 7 -4.20 -20.37 -15.98
N PHE A 8 -5.24 -21.19 -16.00
CA PHE A 8 -6.11 -21.50 -14.85
C PHE A 8 -5.36 -22.21 -13.71
N GLN A 9 -4.41 -23.09 -14.01
CA GLN A 9 -3.56 -23.73 -13.01
C GLN A 9 -2.57 -22.73 -12.39
N THR A 10 -2.03 -21.80 -13.18
CA THR A 10 -1.21 -20.70 -12.67
C THR A 10 -2.03 -19.72 -11.82
N ILE A 11 -3.27 -19.42 -12.24
CA ILE A 11 -4.26 -18.57 -11.54
C ILE A 11 -4.69 -19.17 -10.20
N LYS A 12 -4.91 -20.49 -10.14
CA LYS A 12 -5.19 -21.20 -8.88
C LYS A 12 -4.01 -21.13 -7.89
N GLY A 13 -2.79 -20.98 -8.37
CA GLY A 13 -1.61 -20.79 -7.52
C GLY A 13 -1.38 -19.34 -7.09
N SER A 14 -1.86 -18.36 -7.86
CA SER A 14 -1.65 -16.92 -7.57
C SER A 14 -2.77 -16.27 -6.76
N SER A 15 -3.97 -16.85 -6.70
CA SER A 15 -5.16 -16.23 -6.09
C SER A 15 -5.33 -16.41 -4.56
N ASP A 16 -4.38 -17.04 -3.87
CA ASP A 16 -4.52 -17.34 -2.43
C ASP A 16 -3.90 -16.29 -1.50
N HIS A 17 -3.39 -15.19 -2.05
CA HIS A 17 -2.69 -14.15 -1.29
C HIS A 17 -3.00 -12.74 -1.79
N LEU A 18 -2.82 -11.76 -0.91
CA LEU A 18 -3.08 -10.36 -1.18
C LEU A 18 -1.82 -9.65 -1.68
N VAL A 19 -1.87 -9.09 -2.89
CA VAL A 19 -0.76 -8.28 -3.42
C VAL A 19 -0.95 -6.82 -3.03
N VAL A 20 0.01 -6.26 -2.29
CA VAL A 20 0.08 -4.83 -1.95
C VAL A 20 1.19 -4.17 -2.77
N ALA A 21 0.85 -3.15 -3.53
CA ALA A 21 1.85 -2.35 -4.25
C ALA A 21 2.55 -1.38 -3.28
N VAL A 22 3.84 -1.16 -3.46
CA VAL A 22 4.64 -0.21 -2.69
C VAL A 22 5.13 0.88 -3.63
N GLU A 23 4.60 2.08 -3.44
CA GLU A 23 5.08 3.30 -4.09
C GLU A 23 6.14 3.93 -3.18
N ASP A 24 7.41 3.72 -3.52
CA ASP A 24 8.53 4.24 -2.74
C ASP A 24 8.97 5.61 -3.25
N VAL A 25 8.46 6.66 -2.63
CA VAL A 25 8.70 8.05 -3.03
C VAL A 25 10.09 8.53 -2.62
N SER A 26 10.69 7.87 -1.61
CA SER A 26 11.84 8.38 -0.85
C SER A 26 12.95 7.34 -0.61
N ASP A 27 12.99 6.28 -1.42
CA ASP A 27 13.95 5.17 -1.35
C ASP A 27 14.03 4.51 0.05
N LEU A 28 12.88 4.31 0.67
CA LEU A 28 12.71 3.78 2.02
C LEU A 28 12.55 2.26 2.06
N TRP A 29 12.12 1.65 0.95
CA TRP A 29 11.73 0.25 0.90
C TRP A 29 12.83 -0.70 1.40
N PRO A 30 14.11 -0.58 0.98
CA PRO A 30 15.17 -1.46 1.49
C PRO A 30 15.33 -1.42 3.02
N THR A 31 14.98 -0.29 3.65
CA THR A 31 15.11 -0.10 5.10
C THR A 31 13.93 -0.71 5.86
N VAL A 32 12.71 -0.54 5.35
CA VAL A 32 11.49 -0.97 6.07
C VAL A 32 10.97 -2.34 5.64
N LYS A 33 11.41 -2.86 4.49
CA LYS A 33 10.94 -4.11 3.87
C LYS A 33 10.85 -5.27 4.86
N LYS A 34 11.93 -5.54 5.60
CA LYS A 34 11.98 -6.61 6.59
C LYS A 34 10.86 -6.49 7.62
N GLY A 35 10.61 -5.30 8.14
CA GLY A 35 9.56 -5.05 9.14
C GLY A 35 8.13 -5.18 8.59
N PHE A 36 7.93 -5.04 7.28
CA PHE A 36 6.67 -5.34 6.60
C PHE A 36 6.52 -6.85 6.37
N GLU A 37 7.57 -7.51 5.89
CA GLU A 37 7.58 -8.94 5.61
C GLU A 37 7.48 -9.82 6.87
N GLU A 38 7.94 -9.35 8.03
CA GLU A 38 7.75 -10.03 9.31
C GLU A 38 6.29 -10.01 9.81
N ARG A 39 5.43 -9.16 9.24
CA ARG A 39 4.02 -9.00 9.64
C ARG A 39 3.06 -9.83 8.82
N ILE A 40 3.54 -10.49 7.77
CA ILE A 40 2.75 -11.39 6.92
C ILE A 40 3.03 -12.85 7.31
N PRO A 41 2.03 -13.76 7.18
CA PRO A 41 0.65 -13.51 6.76
C PRO A 41 -0.12 -12.67 7.79
N PHE A 42 -1.11 -11.90 7.32
CA PHE A 42 -1.97 -11.13 8.22
C PHE A 42 -2.80 -12.09 9.07
N LYS A 43 -2.67 -11.97 10.40
CA LYS A 43 -3.36 -12.83 11.34
C LYS A 43 -4.76 -12.30 11.64
N ARG A 44 -5.75 -13.20 11.68
CA ARG A 44 -7.16 -12.90 12.04
C ARG A 44 -7.77 -11.78 11.19
N ALA A 45 -7.53 -11.79 9.88
CA ALA A 45 -8.11 -10.84 8.95
C ALA A 45 -9.64 -11.01 8.91
N CYS A 46 -10.38 -9.89 8.88
CA CYS A 46 -11.83 -9.89 8.73
C CYS A 46 -12.16 -9.44 7.31
N LEU A 47 -12.78 -10.32 6.52
CA LEU A 47 -13.17 -10.06 5.14
C LEU A 47 -14.69 -10.14 5.00
N ASN A 48 -15.27 -9.38 4.09
CA ASN A 48 -16.70 -9.48 3.78
C ASN A 48 -16.90 -10.42 2.59
N ASN A 49 -17.78 -11.41 2.73
CA ASN A 49 -18.16 -12.28 1.63
C ASN A 49 -19.12 -11.56 0.65
N LYS A 50 -19.53 -12.24 -0.43
CA LYS A 50 -20.48 -11.68 -1.42
C LYS A 50 -21.83 -11.27 -0.83
N THR A 51 -22.24 -11.87 0.30
CA THR A 51 -23.47 -11.52 1.03
C THR A 51 -23.24 -10.49 2.13
N ARG A 52 -22.06 -9.84 2.16
CA ARG A 52 -21.63 -8.84 3.16
C ARG A 52 -21.53 -9.36 4.60
N ASN A 53 -21.43 -10.67 4.78
CA ASN A 53 -21.14 -11.26 6.09
C ASN A 53 -19.64 -11.22 6.33
N SER A 54 -19.26 -10.83 7.55
CA SER A 54 -17.87 -10.86 8.00
C SER A 54 -17.41 -12.31 8.24
N VAL A 55 -16.31 -12.67 7.59
CA VAL A 55 -15.64 -13.96 7.68
C VAL A 55 -14.23 -13.70 8.20
N PHE A 56 -13.82 -14.46 9.21
CA PHE A 56 -12.47 -14.38 9.75
C PHE A 56 -11.56 -15.38 9.06
N VAL A 57 -10.41 -14.90 8.61
CA VAL A 57 -9.34 -15.71 8.03
C VAL A 57 -8.18 -15.69 9.00
N GLU A 58 -7.79 -16.87 9.51
CA GLU A 58 -6.74 -16.97 10.54
C GLU A 58 -5.39 -16.50 10.03
N ASN A 59 -5.00 -16.92 8.82
CA ASN A 59 -3.80 -16.51 8.14
C ASN A 59 -4.17 -16.08 6.72
N LEU A 60 -4.11 -14.79 6.44
CA LEU A 60 -4.27 -14.24 5.10
C LEU A 60 -2.87 -13.98 4.52
N PRO A 61 -2.41 -14.81 3.56
CA PRO A 61 -1.13 -14.59 2.89
C PRO A 61 -1.14 -13.25 2.15
N ALA A 62 0.00 -12.57 2.11
CA ALA A 62 0.15 -11.31 1.40
C ALA A 62 1.59 -11.15 0.90
N GLU A 63 1.79 -10.35 -0.14
CA GLU A 63 3.09 -9.98 -0.69
C GLU A 63 3.13 -8.47 -0.90
N PHE A 64 4.30 -7.86 -0.65
CA PHE A 64 4.56 -6.46 -0.98
C PHE A 64 5.49 -6.38 -2.18
N ILE A 65 5.06 -5.67 -3.23
CA ILE A 65 5.82 -5.54 -4.48
C ILE A 65 5.89 -4.08 -4.89
N LEU A 66 7.01 -3.64 -5.47
CA LEU A 66 7.15 -2.25 -5.90
C LEU A 66 6.20 -1.94 -7.05
N THR A 67 5.70 -0.70 -7.15
CA THR A 67 4.88 -0.23 -8.28
C THR A 67 5.59 -0.33 -9.64
N THR A 68 6.93 -0.42 -9.62
CA THR A 68 7.77 -0.63 -10.80
C THR A 68 7.85 -2.09 -11.25
N ASP A 69 7.36 -3.05 -10.45
CA ASP A 69 7.37 -4.47 -10.76
C ASP A 69 6.56 -4.77 -12.04
N ALA A 70 7.14 -5.56 -12.95
CA ALA A 70 6.54 -5.90 -14.23
C ALA A 70 5.19 -6.63 -14.08
N ARG A 71 4.98 -7.36 -12.98
CA ARG A 71 3.73 -8.06 -12.67
C ARG A 71 2.53 -7.11 -12.60
N LEU A 72 2.75 -5.87 -12.14
CA LEU A 72 1.70 -4.86 -12.05
C LEU A 72 1.38 -4.18 -13.39
N ARG A 73 2.28 -4.26 -14.36
CA ARG A 73 2.10 -3.70 -15.71
C ARG A 73 1.36 -4.65 -16.64
N SER A 74 1.32 -5.94 -16.30
CA SER A 74 0.59 -6.95 -17.04
C SER A 74 -0.91 -6.75 -16.84
N ARG A 75 -1.51 -5.95 -17.73
CA ARG A 75 -2.96 -5.76 -17.84
C ARG A 75 -3.60 -7.05 -18.33
N PHE A 76 -3.73 -8.05 -17.45
CA PHE A 76 -4.79 -9.03 -17.65
C PHE A 76 -6.11 -8.27 -17.69
N PRO A 77 -7.00 -8.52 -18.67
CA PRO A 77 -8.29 -7.87 -18.73
C PRO A 77 -9.00 -8.08 -17.39
N GLN A 78 -9.33 -6.98 -16.71
CA GLN A 78 -9.97 -6.97 -15.39
C GLN A 78 -11.32 -7.74 -15.35
N GLU A 79 -11.82 -8.13 -16.52
CA GLU A 79 -13.03 -8.93 -16.72
C GLU A 79 -12.84 -10.42 -16.41
N GLN A 80 -11.61 -10.94 -16.30
CA GLN A 80 -11.37 -12.30 -15.82
C GLN A 80 -11.37 -12.31 -14.28
N SER A 81 -12.57 -12.16 -13.72
CA SER A 81 -12.91 -12.15 -12.29
C SER A 81 -12.71 -13.53 -11.62
N LEU A 82 -11.54 -14.15 -11.84
CA LEU A 82 -11.18 -15.45 -11.28
C LEU A 82 -10.40 -15.33 -9.96
N PHE A 83 -10.01 -14.11 -9.59
CA PHE A 83 -9.24 -13.84 -8.38
C PHE A 83 -10.13 -13.42 -7.21
N TRP A 84 -9.80 -13.87 -6.00
CA TRP A 84 -10.48 -13.43 -4.77
C TRP A 84 -10.17 -11.97 -4.41
N PHE A 85 -9.02 -11.46 -4.86
CA PHE A 85 -8.57 -10.09 -4.62
C PHE A 85 -8.25 -9.40 -5.95
N ARG A 86 -8.48 -8.08 -6.02
CA ARG A 86 -7.96 -7.26 -7.12
C ARG A 86 -6.44 -7.13 -6.96
N GLU A 87 -5.70 -7.09 -8.06
CA GLU A 87 -4.23 -6.94 -8.03
C GLU A 87 -3.77 -5.61 -8.65
N PRO A 88 -2.99 -4.78 -7.93
CA PRO A 88 -2.83 -4.81 -6.48
C PRO A 88 -4.15 -4.52 -5.74
N TYR A 89 -4.28 -5.05 -4.54
CA TYR A 89 -5.44 -4.84 -3.66
C TYR A 89 -5.43 -3.42 -3.08
N ALA A 90 -4.24 -2.96 -2.68
CA ALA A 90 -4.00 -1.62 -2.17
C ALA A 90 -2.57 -1.16 -2.49
N THR A 91 -2.34 0.14 -2.40
CA THR A 91 -1.03 0.78 -2.56
C THR A 91 -0.55 1.38 -1.23
N VAL A 92 0.63 0.97 -0.75
CA VAL A 92 1.34 1.61 0.35
C VAL A 92 2.31 2.64 -0.23
N ILE A 93 2.16 3.90 0.16
CA ILE A 93 3.01 5.00 -0.29
C ILE A 93 3.99 5.33 0.84
N LEU A 94 5.27 5.05 0.62
CA LEU A 94 6.32 5.28 1.61
C LEU A 94 6.89 6.68 1.42
N VAL A 95 6.90 7.47 2.49
CA VAL A 95 7.39 8.85 2.45
C VAL A 95 8.23 9.20 3.67
N THR A 96 9.23 10.03 3.47
CA THR A 96 9.95 10.75 4.53
C THR A 96 9.95 12.23 4.18
N CYS A 97 10.06 13.08 5.20
CA CYS A 97 10.22 14.51 5.02
C CYS A 97 10.79 15.10 6.31
N GLU A 98 11.79 15.97 6.17
CA GLU A 98 12.59 16.47 7.28
C GLU A 98 11.98 17.74 7.89
N ASP A 99 11.35 18.58 7.07
CA ASP A 99 10.76 19.84 7.51
C ASP A 99 9.48 20.26 6.77
N LEU A 100 8.87 21.35 7.24
CA LEU A 100 7.59 21.83 6.75
C LEU A 100 7.66 22.53 5.39
N ASP A 101 8.83 23.02 4.99
CA ASP A 101 9.00 23.67 3.70
C ASP A 101 9.11 22.62 2.60
N GLU A 102 9.95 21.60 2.80
CA GLU A 102 10.04 20.41 1.93
C GLU A 102 8.67 19.75 1.78
N PHE A 103 7.91 19.63 2.88
CA PHE A 103 6.55 19.08 2.83
C PHE A 103 5.66 19.86 1.88
N LYS A 104 5.67 21.21 1.95
CA LYS A 104 4.77 22.06 1.16
C LYS A 104 5.17 22.12 -0.31
N THR A 105 6.47 22.19 -0.59
CA THR A 105 7.00 22.46 -1.92
C THR A 105 7.20 21.19 -2.74
N ILE A 106 7.53 20.06 -2.09
CA ILE A 106 7.88 18.81 -2.78
C ILE A 106 6.89 17.70 -2.45
N LEU A 107 6.78 17.31 -1.18
CA LEU A 107 6.07 16.09 -0.82
C LEU A 107 4.55 16.19 -1.06
N LYS A 108 3.93 17.31 -0.68
CA LYS A 108 2.49 17.53 -0.80
C LYS A 108 2.03 17.51 -2.27
N PRO A 109 2.62 18.26 -3.21
CA PRO A 109 2.26 18.16 -4.63
C PRO A 109 2.40 16.75 -5.20
N ARG A 110 3.50 16.05 -4.86
CA ARG A 110 3.75 14.68 -5.34
C ARG A 110 2.72 13.68 -4.81
N LEU A 111 2.40 13.74 -3.53
CA LEU A 111 1.35 12.91 -2.92
C LEU A 111 -0.03 13.18 -3.50
N LYS A 112 -0.36 14.44 -3.79
CA LYS A 112 -1.63 14.77 -4.46
C LYS A 112 -1.74 14.10 -5.83
N LEU A 113 -0.67 14.13 -6.62
CA LEU A 113 -0.65 13.48 -7.94
C LEU A 113 -0.86 11.97 -7.83
N ILE A 114 -0.14 11.31 -6.91
CA ILE A 114 -0.24 9.86 -6.69
C ILE A 114 -1.67 9.49 -6.28
N VAL A 115 -2.21 10.15 -5.26
CA VAL A 115 -3.54 9.87 -4.70
C VAL A 115 -4.67 10.22 -5.67
N GLN A 116 -4.50 11.19 -6.56
CA GLN A 116 -5.49 11.52 -7.59
C GLN A 116 -5.50 10.52 -8.75
N ASN A 117 -4.36 9.91 -9.06
CA ASN A 117 -4.22 8.98 -10.17
C ASN A 117 -4.56 7.53 -9.78
N ASP A 118 -4.54 7.19 -8.49
CA ASP A 118 -4.85 5.85 -8.02
C ASP A 118 -6.32 5.76 -7.57
N GLU A 119 -7.14 5.07 -8.35
CA GLU A 119 -8.54 4.78 -8.01
C GLU A 119 -8.69 3.67 -6.97
N ARG A 120 -7.57 3.04 -6.54
CA ARG A 120 -7.55 1.92 -5.61
C ARG A 120 -7.39 2.41 -4.16
N GLU A 121 -7.57 1.47 -3.24
CA GLU A 121 -7.28 1.71 -1.83
C GLU A 121 -5.80 2.05 -1.63
N TRP A 122 -5.50 3.07 -0.83
CA TRP A 122 -4.13 3.49 -0.57
C TRP A 122 -3.90 3.86 0.90
N PHE A 123 -2.66 3.70 1.34
CA PHE A 123 -2.21 4.04 2.69
C PHE A 123 -0.89 4.77 2.61
N ILE A 124 -0.77 5.93 3.26
CA ILE A 124 0.50 6.65 3.34
C ILE A 124 1.21 6.24 4.64
N VAL A 125 2.45 5.78 4.53
CA VAL A 125 3.31 5.43 5.66
C VAL A 125 4.45 6.44 5.73
N PHE A 126 4.40 7.27 6.76
CA PHE A 126 5.46 8.22 7.06
C PHE A 126 6.56 7.56 7.88
N VAL A 127 7.79 7.57 7.36
CA VAL A 127 8.97 7.06 8.03
C VAL A 127 9.83 8.23 8.48
N SER A 128 9.98 8.41 9.80
CA SER A 128 10.87 9.43 10.34
C SER A 128 12.31 8.94 10.31
N LYS A 129 13.21 9.71 9.69
CA LYS A 129 14.67 9.51 9.75
C LYS A 129 15.34 10.25 10.92
N ALA A 130 14.56 10.91 11.78
CA ALA A 130 15.11 11.67 12.90
C ALA A 130 15.80 10.74 13.90
N HIS A 131 17.05 11.04 14.25
CA HIS A 131 17.74 10.31 15.30
C HIS A 131 17.04 10.52 16.65
N PRO A 132 16.80 9.48 17.47
CA PRO A 132 16.04 9.60 18.72
C PRO A 132 16.62 10.61 19.73
N SER A 133 17.93 10.86 19.70
CA SER A 133 18.58 11.86 20.57
C SER A 133 18.46 13.31 20.06
N ASN A 134 17.96 13.51 18.83
CA ASN A 134 17.74 14.84 18.27
C ASN A 134 16.28 15.26 18.48
N ASP A 135 16.03 15.91 19.61
CA ASP A 135 14.70 16.38 20.01
C ASP A 135 14.08 17.35 19.00
N GLN A 136 14.90 18.20 18.36
CA GLN A 136 14.41 19.17 17.40
C GLN A 136 13.93 18.48 16.12
N ALA A 137 14.72 17.56 15.57
CA ALA A 137 14.36 16.78 14.40
C ALA A 137 13.11 15.91 14.67
N THR A 138 13.04 15.30 15.85
CA THR A 138 11.87 14.50 16.27
C THR A 138 10.60 15.35 16.37
N LYS A 139 10.70 16.56 16.95
CA LYS A 139 9.58 17.52 16.98
C LYS A 139 9.16 17.95 15.58
N MET A 140 10.11 18.14 14.67
CA MET A 140 9.80 18.53 13.29
C MET A 140 9.08 17.40 12.53
N ALA A 141 9.59 16.17 12.61
CA ALA A 141 8.97 15.01 11.98
C ALA A 141 7.52 14.81 12.47
N LYS A 142 7.25 15.00 13.77
CA LYS A 142 5.89 14.96 14.34
C LYS A 142 4.98 16.05 13.75
N LYS A 143 5.49 17.26 13.53
CA LYS A 143 4.73 18.36 12.90
C LYS A 143 4.38 18.04 11.45
N VAL A 144 5.33 17.47 10.70
CA VAL A 144 5.10 17.06 9.31
C VAL A 144 4.06 15.94 9.25
N TYR A 145 4.20 14.91 10.09
CA TYR A 145 3.22 13.82 10.21
C TYR A 145 1.80 14.36 10.47
N ALA A 146 1.65 15.26 11.44
CA ALA A 146 0.35 15.87 11.75
C ALA A 146 -0.24 16.66 10.56
N LYS A 147 0.60 17.32 9.75
CA LYS A 147 0.14 17.99 8.53
C LYS A 147 -0.28 16.99 7.45
N LEU A 148 0.44 15.90 7.30
CA LEU A 148 0.11 14.82 6.37
C LEU A 148 -1.26 14.21 6.72
N GLU A 149 -1.51 13.91 8.00
CA GLU A 149 -2.82 13.40 8.45
C GLU A 149 -3.96 14.38 8.15
N VAL A 150 -3.76 15.68 8.37
CA VAL A 150 -4.80 16.69 8.12
C VAL A 150 -5.15 16.79 6.63
N GLU A 151 -4.16 16.68 5.75
CA GLU A 151 -4.33 16.88 4.30
C GLU A 151 -4.84 15.62 3.58
N PHE A 152 -4.43 14.43 4.04
CA PHE A 152 -4.65 13.17 3.33
C PHE A 152 -5.56 12.18 4.07
N SER A 153 -6.01 12.43 5.30
CA SER A 153 -6.95 11.52 5.96
C SER A 153 -8.31 11.49 5.25
N SER A 154 -8.70 10.33 4.73
CA SER A 154 -10.00 10.09 4.08
C SER A 154 -11.18 10.23 5.05
N LYS A 155 -10.97 10.03 6.36
CA LYS A 155 -12.00 10.18 7.41
C LYS A 155 -12.59 11.58 7.53
N LYS A 156 -11.95 12.61 6.94
CA LYS A 156 -12.48 13.98 6.93
C LYS A 156 -13.37 14.30 5.71
N ARG A 157 -13.47 13.39 4.75
CA ARG A 157 -14.24 13.60 3.49
C ARG A 157 -15.68 13.10 3.54
N GLU A 158 -16.08 12.40 4.60
CA GLU A 158 -17.50 12.18 4.91
C GLU A 158 -18.05 13.42 5.62
N ARG A 159 -18.70 14.29 4.85
CA ARG A 159 -19.57 15.38 5.33
C ARG A 159 -20.92 15.24 4.66
#